data_AF-A0A958QPV9-F1
#
_entry.id   AF-A0A958QPV9-F1
#
_cell.length_a   1.000
_cell.length_b   1.000
_cell.length_c   1.000
_cell.angle_alpha   90.00
_cell.angle_beta   90.00
_cell.angle_gamma   90.00
#
_symmetry.space_group_name_H-M   'P 1'
#
loop_
_entity.id
_entity.type
_entity.pdbx_description
1 polymer ?
#
loop_
_entity_poly.entity_id
_entity_poly.type
_entity_poly.pdbx_seq_one_letter_code
_entity_poly.pdbx_strand_id
1 'polypeptide(L)'
;MKIPRSVFVSLAVILLAVAVQSEVRSGEGLDLSHVQYVLYPVFLLGLFVLRARVISLPIWVLGVMVVGAFTGATFAFSLFQAGSPQFFVARFSGDTFETATRIFRSHLTTAMEKFGGAGAARFYRSFDSPEDAATVFREESGVYGVVYGDTRRLTVLFFRDDEAAPLSAPLGPEPEKPVLSLIRHVPALWIAFHPPSETVRFLGALFSGLELREASSVEDLAQYEATLLAAAEQRSPWRSFSHLAYPWWRLGNFYVEEFIRSGYSDEGPLDCALHAYTQAASFLRRGDNSPLQAAVYNNKAVALLLKSTDENSTAALELVEKALVYSKEPDSLVKPKGMRKILTANIDVLVSEILQ
;
A
#
# COMPACT_ATOMS: atom_id res chain seq x y z
N MET A 1 56.07 17.83 14.00
CA MET A 1 55.49 16.50 13.73
C MET A 1 55.04 16.46 12.27
N LYS A 2 55.54 15.52 11.46
CA LYS A 2 55.00 15.29 10.10
C LYS A 2 53.84 14.32 10.22
N ILE A 3 52.63 14.76 9.86
CA ILE A 3 51.46 13.88 9.81
C ILE A 3 51.73 12.83 8.71
N PRO A 4 51.60 11.52 9.00
CA PRO A 4 51.84 10.48 8.02
C PRO A 4 50.86 10.60 6.86
N ARG A 5 51.34 10.42 5.62
CA ARG A 5 50.50 10.45 4.40
C ARG A 5 49.32 9.45 4.46
N SER A 6 49.46 8.35 5.21
CA SER A 6 48.40 7.37 5.44
C SER A 6 47.20 7.93 6.20
N VAL A 7 47.39 8.92 7.07
CA VAL A 7 46.29 9.58 7.80
C VAL A 7 45.42 10.38 6.84
N PHE A 8 46.01 11.05 5.85
CA PHE A 8 45.28 11.78 4.82
C PHE A 8 44.47 10.86 3.91
N VAL A 9 45.01 9.70 3.54
CA VAL A 9 44.30 8.70 2.72
C VAL A 9 43.10 8.15 3.49
N SER A 10 43.27 7.78 4.76
CA SER A 10 42.17 7.27 5.59
C SER A 10 41.09 8.33 5.80
N LEU A 11 41.48 9.58 6.05
CA LEU A 11 40.53 10.69 6.19
C LEU A 11 39.77 10.93 4.87
N ALA A 12 40.44 10.87 3.72
CA ALA A 12 39.80 11.02 2.41
C ALA A 12 38.80 9.89 2.11
N VAL A 13 39.12 8.64 2.47
CA VAL A 13 38.20 7.50 2.33
C VAL A 13 36.98 7.65 3.26
N ILE A 14 37.19 8.10 4.50
CA ILE A 14 36.09 8.38 5.43
C ILE A 14 35.22 9.52 4.92
N LEU A 15 35.81 10.63 4.45
CA LEU A 15 35.08 11.76 3.89
C LEU A 15 34.32 11.38 2.62
N LEU A 16 34.89 10.54 1.75
CA LEU A 16 34.22 10.02 0.56
C LEU A 16 33.05 9.11 0.95
N ALA A 17 33.23 8.22 1.93
CA ALA A 17 32.17 7.38 2.45
C ALA A 17 31.03 8.23 3.05
N VAL A 18 31.37 9.28 3.82
CA VAL A 18 30.39 10.22 4.38
C VAL A 18 29.70 11.05 3.28
N ALA A 19 30.41 11.48 2.25
CA ALA A 19 29.84 12.24 1.13
C ALA A 19 28.87 11.38 0.31
N VAL A 20 29.28 10.18 -0.10
CA VAL A 20 28.41 9.20 -0.78
C VAL A 20 27.20 8.86 0.09
N GLN A 21 27.40 8.72 1.40
CA GLN A 21 26.33 8.47 2.36
C GLN A 21 25.39 9.68 2.53
N SER A 22 25.88 10.91 2.46
CA SER A 22 25.07 12.12 2.52
C SER A 22 24.19 12.28 1.27
N GLU A 23 24.69 11.82 0.13
CA GLU A 23 23.97 11.79 -1.15
C GLU A 23 22.89 10.70 -1.14
N VAL A 24 23.18 9.50 -0.61
CA VAL A 24 22.18 8.44 -0.31
C VAL A 24 21.08 8.95 0.63
N ARG A 25 21.41 9.84 1.57
CA ARG A 25 20.46 10.43 2.52
C ARG A 25 19.54 11.49 1.90
N SER A 26 19.89 12.04 0.72
CA SER A 26 19.11 13.09 0.06
C SER A 26 17.82 12.60 -0.63
N GLY A 27 17.51 11.30 -0.54
CA GLY A 27 16.23 10.74 -0.99
C GLY A 27 16.20 10.29 -2.45
N GLU A 28 17.24 10.56 -3.24
CA GLU A 28 17.38 9.93 -4.55
C GLU A 28 17.86 8.49 -4.35
N GLY A 29 16.92 7.53 -4.42
CA GLY A 29 17.09 6.11 -4.14
C GLY A 29 18.32 5.43 -4.75
N LEU A 30 19.48 5.63 -4.13
CA LEU A 30 20.73 4.95 -4.46
C LEU A 30 20.59 3.48 -4.06
N ASP A 31 20.19 2.66 -5.02
CA ASP A 31 20.21 1.21 -4.91
C ASP A 31 21.56 0.75 -4.34
N LEU A 32 21.56 -0.23 -3.43
CA LEU A 32 22.76 -0.79 -2.78
C LEU A 32 23.89 -1.12 -3.78
N SER A 33 23.53 -1.41 -5.04
CA SER A 33 24.47 -1.60 -6.15
C SER A 33 25.34 -0.37 -6.45
N HIS A 34 24.85 0.86 -6.32
CA HIS A 34 25.65 2.08 -6.53
C HIS A 34 26.67 2.30 -5.42
N VAL A 35 26.26 2.05 -4.17
CA VAL A 35 27.17 2.03 -3.01
C VAL A 35 28.24 0.95 -3.20
N GLN A 36 27.87 -0.22 -3.72
CA GLN A 36 28.82 -1.25 -4.13
C GLN A 36 29.73 -0.76 -5.25
N TYR A 37 29.24 -0.08 -6.31
CA TYR A 37 30.08 0.44 -7.39
C TYR A 37 31.15 1.44 -6.94
N VAL A 38 30.93 2.17 -5.84
CA VAL A 38 31.93 3.09 -5.29
C VAL A 38 32.84 2.40 -4.27
N LEU A 39 32.29 1.55 -3.39
CA LEU A 39 33.07 0.88 -2.35
C LEU A 39 33.91 -0.28 -2.87
N TYR A 40 33.46 -1.03 -3.89
CA TYR A 40 34.18 -2.17 -4.44
C TYR A 40 35.52 -1.77 -5.09
N PRO A 41 35.60 -0.71 -5.92
CA PRO A 41 36.87 -0.24 -6.45
C PRO A 41 37.84 0.23 -5.36
N VAL A 42 37.34 0.91 -4.31
CA VAL A 42 38.18 1.34 -3.17
C VAL A 42 38.71 0.14 -2.39
N PHE A 43 37.84 -0.85 -2.13
CA PHE A 43 38.23 -2.10 -1.49
C PHE A 43 39.23 -2.91 -2.34
N LEU A 44 39.00 -3.03 -3.65
CA LEU A 44 39.89 -3.69 -4.59
C LEU A 44 41.24 -2.96 -4.73
N LEU A 45 41.25 -1.63 -4.72
CA LEU A 45 42.47 -0.82 -4.71
C LEU A 45 43.26 -1.07 -3.42
N GLY A 46 42.58 -1.12 -2.26
CA GLY A 46 43.18 -1.49 -0.98
C GLY A 46 43.81 -2.89 -1.02
N LEU A 47 43.09 -3.88 -1.56
CA LEU A 47 43.59 -5.23 -1.78
C LEU A 47 44.77 -5.29 -2.77
N PHE A 48 44.74 -4.50 -3.83
CA PHE A 48 45.81 -4.44 -4.83
C PHE A 48 47.10 -3.87 -4.24
N VAL A 49 47.00 -2.82 -3.42
CA VAL A 49 48.13 -2.26 -2.67
C VAL A 49 48.69 -3.26 -1.64
N LEU A 50 47.81 -4.03 -0.98
CA LEU A 50 48.18 -5.13 -0.09
C LEU A 50 48.93 -6.26 -0.83
N ARG A 51 48.41 -6.67 -1.99
CA ARG A 51 48.97 -7.75 -2.82
C ARG A 51 50.30 -7.37 -3.47
N ALA A 52 50.49 -6.09 -3.80
CA ALA A 52 51.72 -5.58 -4.40
C ALA A 52 52.95 -5.62 -3.46
N ARG A 53 52.79 -6.01 -2.17
CA ARG A 53 53.87 -6.12 -1.16
C ARG A 53 54.70 -4.85 -0.94
N VAL A 54 54.29 -3.70 -1.49
CA VAL A 54 55.09 -2.46 -1.42
C VAL A 54 54.99 -1.79 -0.05
N ILE A 55 53.87 -1.97 0.68
CA ILE A 55 53.64 -1.34 1.99
C ILE A 55 52.80 -2.30 2.84
N SER A 56 53.29 -2.68 4.03
CA SER A 56 52.45 -3.36 5.03
C SER A 56 51.36 -2.38 5.47
N LEU A 57 50.11 -2.64 5.05
CA LEU A 57 48.99 -1.84 5.53
C LEU A 57 48.89 -2.01 7.04
N PRO A 58 48.98 -0.92 7.82
CA PRO A 58 48.87 -1.01 9.27
C PRO A 58 47.55 -1.66 9.65
N ILE A 59 47.55 -2.54 10.64
CA ILE A 59 46.35 -3.24 11.15
C ILE A 59 45.18 -2.29 11.42
N TRP A 60 45.47 -1.05 11.85
CA TRP A 60 44.45 -0.03 12.09
C TRP A 60 43.69 0.41 10.83
N VAL A 61 44.32 0.42 9.65
CA VAL A 61 43.62 0.73 8.38
C VAL A 61 42.65 -0.38 8.02
N LEU A 62 43.04 -1.64 8.23
CA LEU A 62 42.17 -2.78 8.03
C LEU A 62 40.98 -2.75 9.00
N GLY A 63 41.25 -2.40 10.26
CA GLY A 63 40.21 -2.20 11.28
C GLY A 63 39.20 -1.12 10.89
N VAL A 64 39.67 0.03 10.37
CA VAL A 64 38.78 1.10 9.88
C VAL A 64 37.94 0.65 8.69
N MET A 65 38.49 -0.12 7.74
CA MET A 65 37.70 -0.66 6.63
C MET A 65 36.61 -1.63 7.08
N VAL A 66 36.93 -2.52 8.02
CA VAL A 66 35.97 -3.49 8.57
C VAL A 66 34.88 -2.76 9.35
N VAL A 67 35.25 -1.83 10.23
CA VAL A 67 34.28 -1.00 10.98
C VAL A 67 33.43 -0.18 10.03
N GLY A 68 34.01 0.43 8.99
CA GLY A 68 33.28 1.19 7.97
C GLY A 68 32.30 0.33 7.17
N ALA A 69 32.68 -0.89 6.80
CA ALA A 69 31.81 -1.84 6.11
C ALA A 69 30.66 -2.32 7.01
N PHE A 70 30.95 -2.68 8.26
CA PHE A 70 29.92 -3.07 9.23
C PHE A 70 28.98 -1.92 9.54
N THR A 71 29.50 -0.72 9.80
CA THR A 71 28.69 0.48 10.09
C THR A 71 27.85 0.85 8.88
N GLY A 72 28.39 0.79 7.66
CA GLY A 72 27.62 0.99 6.43
C GLY A 72 26.49 -0.04 6.27
N ALA A 73 26.74 -1.31 6.58
CA ALA A 73 25.73 -2.36 6.53
C ALA A 73 24.64 -2.19 7.59
N THR A 74 24.98 -1.90 8.85
CA THR A 74 24.00 -1.67 9.92
C THR A 74 23.21 -0.37 9.72
N PHE A 75 23.83 0.70 9.20
CA PHE A 75 23.11 1.94 8.89
C PHE A 75 22.23 1.83 7.64
N ALA A 76 22.64 1.07 6.61
CA ALA A 76 21.76 0.78 5.48
C ALA A 76 20.51 0.00 5.92
N PHE A 77 20.67 -0.90 6.89
CA PHE A 77 19.57 -1.63 7.50
C PHE A 77 18.67 -0.71 8.37
N SER A 78 19.25 0.23 9.12
CA SER A 78 18.47 1.15 9.97
C SER A 78 17.79 2.29 9.19
N LEU A 79 18.35 2.75 8.07
CA LEU A 79 17.70 3.70 7.15
C LEU A 79 16.42 3.12 6.52
N PHE A 80 16.40 1.81 6.29
CA PHE A 80 15.20 1.10 5.84
C PHE A 80 14.09 1.07 6.91
N GLN A 81 14.43 1.29 8.19
CA GLN A 81 13.48 1.32 9.31
C GLN A 81 13.03 2.73 9.69
N ALA A 82 13.87 3.77 9.48
CA ALA A 82 13.58 5.13 9.93
C ALA A 82 12.54 5.89 9.10
N GLY A 83 12.10 5.31 7.97
CA GLY A 83 11.00 5.79 7.12
C GLY A 83 10.35 4.61 6.40
N SER A 84 10.04 3.53 7.14
CA SER A 84 9.79 2.20 6.60
C SER A 84 8.74 2.22 5.48
N PRO A 85 9.10 1.87 4.23
CA PRO A 85 8.15 1.81 3.14
C PRO A 85 7.01 0.86 3.52
N GLN A 86 5.79 1.39 3.49
CA GLN A 86 4.59 0.67 3.86
C GLN A 86 4.15 -0.30 2.76
N PHE A 87 4.70 -0.15 1.56
CA PHE A 87 4.40 -0.98 0.39
C PHE A 87 5.63 -1.74 -0.09
N PHE A 88 5.45 -3.03 -0.36
CA PHE A 88 6.51 -3.93 -0.82
C PHE A 88 6.24 -4.40 -2.25
N VAL A 89 7.29 -4.56 -3.03
CA VAL A 89 7.28 -5.26 -4.32
C VAL A 89 8.04 -6.56 -4.17
N ALA A 90 7.32 -7.66 -4.23
CA ALA A 90 7.87 -9.00 -4.27
C ALA A 90 8.46 -9.32 -5.64
N ARG A 91 9.43 -10.24 -5.67
CA ARG A 91 10.01 -10.74 -6.91
C ARG A 91 8.92 -11.34 -7.82
N PHE A 92 8.91 -10.92 -9.09
CA PHE A 92 7.97 -11.46 -10.07
C PHE A 92 8.32 -12.90 -10.44
N SER A 93 7.30 -13.74 -10.54
CA SER A 93 7.42 -15.13 -10.97
C SER A 93 7.94 -15.17 -12.41
N GLY A 94 9.05 -15.90 -12.61
CA GLY A 94 9.74 -15.98 -13.91
C GLY A 94 10.80 -14.89 -14.15
N ASP A 95 10.96 -13.89 -13.27
CA ASP A 95 12.01 -12.88 -13.38
C ASP A 95 13.25 -13.29 -12.57
N THR A 96 13.99 -14.29 -13.07
CA THR A 96 15.14 -14.89 -12.37
C THR A 96 16.24 -13.87 -12.05
N PHE A 97 16.42 -12.87 -12.91
CA PHE A 97 17.43 -11.82 -12.74
C PHE A 97 16.87 -10.54 -12.10
N GLU A 98 15.61 -10.55 -11.65
CA GLU A 98 14.90 -9.42 -11.06
C GLU A 98 14.94 -8.13 -11.90
N THR A 99 15.10 -8.25 -13.22
CA THR A 99 15.26 -7.09 -14.08
C THR A 99 13.94 -6.33 -14.19
N ALA A 100 12.84 -7.04 -14.44
CA ALA A 100 11.52 -6.46 -14.54
C ALA A 100 11.01 -5.97 -13.18
N THR A 101 11.19 -6.76 -12.11
CA THR A 101 10.85 -6.38 -10.74
C THR A 101 11.59 -5.12 -10.30
N ARG A 102 12.90 -5.04 -10.56
CA ARG A 102 13.71 -3.87 -10.18
C ARG A 102 13.26 -2.62 -10.92
N ILE A 103 13.07 -2.70 -12.25
CA ILE A 103 12.61 -1.56 -13.06
C ILE A 103 11.22 -1.11 -12.59
N PHE A 104 10.30 -2.06 -12.38
CA PHE A 104 8.96 -1.77 -11.90
C PHE A 104 8.98 -1.09 -10.53
N ARG A 105 9.71 -1.64 -9.56
CA ARG A 105 9.84 -1.05 -8.22
C ARG A 105 10.43 0.35 -8.29
N SER A 106 11.50 0.55 -9.05
CA SER A 106 12.13 1.87 -9.19
C SER A 106 11.14 2.89 -9.76
N HIS A 107 10.42 2.54 -10.83
CA HIS A 107 9.41 3.43 -11.40
C HIS A 107 8.23 3.66 -10.43
N LEU A 108 7.83 2.65 -9.66
CA LEU A 108 6.79 2.76 -8.63
C LEU A 108 7.21 3.71 -7.51
N THR A 109 8.44 3.59 -7.01
CA THR A 109 9.01 4.52 -6.02
C THR A 109 8.97 5.95 -6.55
N THR A 110 9.46 6.20 -7.77
CA THR A 110 9.39 7.52 -8.39
C THR A 110 7.96 8.03 -8.58
N ALA A 111 7.01 7.14 -8.86
CA ALA A 111 5.60 7.52 -8.95
C ALA A 111 5.03 7.88 -7.57
N MET A 112 5.32 7.09 -6.52
CA MET A 112 4.86 7.36 -5.16
C MET A 112 5.41 8.69 -4.61
N GLU A 113 6.71 8.93 -4.80
CA GLU A 113 7.39 10.16 -4.38
C GLU A 113 6.77 11.41 -5.01
N LYS A 114 6.35 11.33 -6.29
CA LYS A 114 5.65 12.43 -6.97
C LYS A 114 4.31 12.79 -6.33
N PHE A 115 3.67 11.83 -5.67
CA PHE A 115 2.42 12.03 -4.93
C PHE A 115 2.66 12.24 -3.42
N GLY A 116 3.91 12.39 -2.98
CA GLY A 116 4.27 12.64 -1.58
C GLY A 116 4.43 11.39 -0.70
N GLY A 117 4.49 10.19 -1.28
CA GLY A 117 4.67 8.93 -0.56
C GLY A 117 6.14 8.57 -0.29
N ALA A 118 6.37 7.62 0.62
CA ALA A 118 7.71 7.18 1.07
C ALA A 118 8.43 6.22 0.09
N GLY A 119 7.73 5.74 -0.93
CA GLY A 119 8.26 4.83 -1.96
C GLY A 119 8.04 3.33 -1.66
N ALA A 120 8.44 2.47 -2.59
CA ALA A 120 8.20 1.03 -2.50
C ALA A 120 9.46 0.23 -2.13
N ALA A 121 9.35 -0.65 -1.14
CA ALA A 121 10.38 -1.58 -0.72
C ALA A 121 10.52 -2.79 -1.64
N ARG A 122 11.68 -3.45 -1.58
CA ARG A 122 11.90 -4.76 -2.22
C ARG A 122 11.58 -5.89 -1.23
N PHE A 123 10.90 -6.91 -1.70
CA PHE A 123 10.80 -8.21 -1.04
C PHE A 123 11.40 -9.31 -1.92
N TYR A 124 12.37 -10.06 -1.39
CA TYR A 124 13.24 -10.95 -2.19
C TYR A 124 12.55 -12.23 -2.67
N ARG A 125 11.47 -12.64 -2.01
CA ARG A 125 10.74 -13.87 -2.32
C ARG A 125 9.64 -13.59 -3.32
N SER A 126 9.40 -14.54 -4.23
CA SER A 126 8.21 -14.57 -5.08
C SER A 126 7.09 -15.34 -4.39
N PHE A 127 5.85 -14.98 -4.66
CA PHE A 127 4.66 -15.64 -4.13
C PHE A 127 3.83 -16.22 -5.25
N ASP A 128 3.33 -17.44 -5.03
CA ASP A 128 2.47 -18.14 -5.99
C ASP A 128 0.98 -18.05 -5.59
N SER A 129 0.70 -17.68 -4.34
CA SER A 129 -0.67 -17.55 -3.81
C SER A 129 -0.85 -16.33 -2.89
N PRO A 130 -2.09 -15.78 -2.81
CA PRO A 130 -2.45 -14.76 -1.82
C PRO A 130 -2.25 -15.22 -0.38
N GLU A 131 -2.54 -16.49 -0.09
CA GLU A 131 -2.43 -17.08 1.24
C GLU A 131 -0.98 -17.11 1.73
N ASP A 132 -0.03 -17.43 0.86
CA ASP A 132 1.40 -17.47 1.18
C ASP A 132 1.91 -16.07 1.51
N ALA A 133 1.57 -15.08 0.68
CA ALA A 133 1.94 -13.68 0.92
C ALA A 133 1.29 -13.16 2.20
N ALA A 134 -0.01 -13.44 2.42
CA ALA A 134 -0.70 -13.06 3.64
C ALA A 134 -0.08 -13.68 4.89
N THR A 135 0.38 -14.94 4.83
CA THR A 135 1.03 -15.59 5.98
C THR A 135 2.33 -14.89 6.38
N VAL A 136 3.09 -14.37 5.40
CA VAL A 136 4.35 -13.68 5.66
C VAL A 136 4.14 -12.29 6.27
N PHE A 137 3.16 -11.53 5.75
CA PHE A 137 2.96 -10.14 6.15
C PHE A 137 1.93 -9.94 7.28
N ARG A 138 1.22 -10.99 7.72
CA ARG A 138 0.17 -10.89 8.76
C ARG A 138 0.68 -10.33 10.09
N GLU A 139 1.94 -10.56 10.43
CA GLU A 139 2.53 -10.18 11.72
C GLU A 139 3.36 -8.89 11.64
N GLU A 140 3.54 -8.29 10.45
CA GLU A 140 4.34 -7.08 10.28
C GLU A 140 3.46 -5.82 10.38
N SER A 141 3.43 -5.21 11.57
CA SER A 141 2.58 -4.06 11.92
C SER A 141 2.85 -2.75 11.15
N GLY A 142 3.75 -2.75 10.17
CA GLY A 142 4.09 -1.59 9.35
C GLY A 142 3.73 -1.73 7.86
N VAL A 143 3.21 -2.89 7.44
CA VAL A 143 3.00 -3.19 6.01
C VAL A 143 1.54 -2.90 5.62
N TYR A 144 1.36 -2.00 4.66
CA TYR A 144 0.05 -1.67 4.08
C TYR A 144 -0.31 -2.61 2.95
N GLY A 145 0.67 -2.98 2.13
CA GLY A 145 0.41 -3.88 1.03
C GLY A 145 1.66 -4.45 0.37
N VAL A 146 1.44 -5.51 -0.40
CA VAL A 146 2.46 -6.12 -1.24
C VAL A 146 1.96 -6.29 -2.67
N VAL A 147 2.80 -5.94 -3.62
CA VAL A 147 2.63 -6.23 -5.04
C VAL A 147 3.46 -7.46 -5.39
N TYR A 148 2.82 -8.48 -5.96
CA TYR A 148 3.49 -9.68 -6.47
C TYR A 148 2.79 -10.19 -7.72
N GLY A 149 3.32 -11.24 -8.36
CA GLY A 149 2.73 -11.85 -9.55
C GLY A 149 3.77 -12.05 -10.64
N ASP A 150 3.38 -11.88 -11.90
CA ASP A 150 4.27 -12.03 -13.05
C ASP A 150 4.17 -10.81 -13.99
N THR A 151 4.89 -10.86 -15.12
CA THR A 151 4.92 -9.77 -16.12
C THR A 151 3.63 -9.65 -16.94
N ARG A 152 2.59 -10.43 -16.65
CA ARG A 152 1.26 -10.32 -17.27
C ARG A 152 0.25 -9.81 -16.26
N ARG A 153 0.27 -10.34 -15.04
CA ARG A 153 -0.71 -10.09 -13.99
C ARG A 153 -0.01 -9.85 -12.66
N LEU A 154 -0.34 -8.71 -12.06
CA LEU A 154 0.03 -8.39 -10.69
C LEU A 154 -1.18 -8.59 -9.77
N THR A 155 -0.89 -9.06 -8.57
CA THR A 155 -1.80 -9.06 -7.44
C THR A 155 -1.27 -8.06 -6.43
N VAL A 156 -2.15 -7.16 -6.01
CA VAL A 156 -1.91 -6.22 -4.92
C VAL A 156 -2.68 -6.76 -3.73
N LEU A 157 -1.97 -7.13 -2.66
CA LEU A 157 -2.60 -7.43 -1.38
C LEU A 157 -2.49 -6.22 -0.48
N PHE A 158 -3.55 -6.02 0.30
CA PHE A 158 -3.59 -5.03 1.34
C PHE A 158 -3.61 -5.77 2.69
N PHE A 159 -2.92 -5.26 3.70
CA PHE A 159 -2.84 -5.87 5.03
C PHE A 159 -3.31 -4.92 6.14
N ARG A 160 -3.11 -3.61 5.97
CA ARG A 160 -3.55 -2.63 6.95
C ARG A 160 -5.00 -2.22 6.72
N ASP A 161 -5.90 -2.91 7.41
CA ASP A 161 -7.24 -2.47 7.86
C ASP A 161 -7.85 -3.51 8.86
N ASP A 162 -7.08 -4.54 9.28
CA ASP A 162 -7.59 -5.74 9.98
C ASP A 162 -7.76 -5.63 11.52
N GLU A 163 -7.55 -4.46 12.13
CA GLU A 163 -7.79 -4.29 13.59
C GLU A 163 -8.77 -3.18 13.97
N ALA A 164 -9.26 -2.39 13.02
CA ALA A 164 -10.36 -1.50 13.34
C ALA A 164 -11.64 -2.32 13.34
N ALA A 165 -12.21 -2.56 14.53
CA ALA A 165 -13.56 -3.08 14.71
C ALA A 165 -14.50 -2.48 13.63
N PRO A 166 -15.45 -3.26 13.09
CA PRO A 166 -16.38 -2.76 12.09
C PRO A 166 -16.89 -1.40 12.54
N LEU A 167 -16.73 -0.38 11.70
CA LEU A 167 -17.24 0.95 12.03
C LEU A 167 -18.76 0.79 12.09
N SER A 168 -19.22 0.86 13.32
CA SER A 168 -20.51 0.42 13.79
C SER A 168 -21.33 1.67 13.97
N ALA A 169 -22.16 1.99 12.99
CA ALA A 169 -23.02 3.16 13.07
C ALA A 169 -24.39 2.73 13.65
N PRO A 170 -24.78 3.20 14.85
CA PRO A 170 -26.14 3.03 15.32
C PRO A 170 -27.10 3.74 14.35
N LEU A 171 -28.29 3.16 14.16
CA LEU A 171 -29.36 3.75 13.36
C LEU A 171 -30.02 4.93 14.10
N GLY A 172 -29.28 6.02 14.30
CA GLY A 172 -29.73 7.22 14.99
C GLY A 172 -29.09 7.40 16.39
N PRO A 173 -29.57 8.39 17.17
CA PRO A 173 -28.93 8.79 18.43
C PRO A 173 -29.13 7.80 19.59
N GLU A 174 -29.93 6.75 19.41
CA GLU A 174 -30.26 5.81 20.47
C GLU A 174 -29.30 4.60 20.51
N PRO A 175 -28.68 4.29 21.66
CA PRO A 175 -27.61 3.28 21.77
C PRO A 175 -28.07 1.82 21.70
N GLU A 176 -29.38 1.54 21.70
CA GLU A 176 -29.93 0.18 21.66
C GLU A 176 -30.25 -0.33 20.25
N LYS A 177 -30.03 0.49 19.22
CA LYS A 177 -30.39 0.13 17.85
C LYS A 177 -29.39 -0.83 17.19
N PRO A 178 -29.88 -1.69 16.29
CA PRO A 178 -29.05 -2.63 15.56
C PRO A 178 -27.95 -1.90 14.77
N VAL A 179 -26.76 -2.48 14.76
CA VAL A 179 -25.51 -1.82 14.34
C VAL A 179 -25.14 -2.21 12.91
N LEU A 180 -25.17 -1.24 12.01
CA LEU A 180 -24.70 -1.43 10.64
C LEU A 180 -23.17 -1.37 10.60
N SER A 181 -22.58 -2.32 9.87
CA SER A 181 -21.13 -2.47 9.77
C SER A 181 -20.62 -2.19 8.36
N LEU A 182 -19.65 -1.27 8.24
CA LEU A 182 -18.91 -1.04 7.00
C LEU A 182 -17.88 -2.13 6.75
N ILE A 183 -17.77 -2.59 5.51
CA ILE A 183 -16.63 -3.38 5.05
C ILE A 183 -15.49 -2.39 4.76
N ARG A 184 -14.43 -2.42 5.56
CA ARG A 184 -13.28 -1.51 5.42
C ARG A 184 -12.11 -2.12 4.66
N HIS A 185 -12.11 -3.44 4.54
CA HIS A 185 -10.99 -4.19 3.98
C HIS A 185 -11.44 -5.05 2.79
N VAL A 186 -10.75 -4.87 1.66
CA VAL A 186 -10.80 -5.76 0.49
C VAL A 186 -9.37 -6.27 0.30
N PRO A 187 -9.12 -7.58 0.47
CA PRO A 187 -7.78 -8.10 0.70
C PRO A 187 -6.89 -8.08 -0.54
N ALA A 188 -7.49 -8.07 -1.73
CA ALA A 188 -6.76 -8.24 -2.96
C ALA A 188 -7.38 -7.47 -4.14
N LEU A 189 -6.51 -6.91 -4.98
CA LEU A 189 -6.84 -6.37 -6.29
C LEU A 189 -5.95 -7.02 -7.35
N TRP A 190 -6.53 -7.38 -8.48
CA TRP A 190 -5.78 -7.76 -9.67
C TRP A 190 -5.62 -6.58 -10.60
N ILE A 191 -4.40 -6.42 -11.13
CA ILE A 191 -4.10 -5.43 -12.16
C ILE A 191 -3.18 -6.06 -13.20
N ALA A 192 -3.36 -5.70 -14.47
CA ALA A 192 -2.45 -6.17 -15.50
C ALA A 192 -1.12 -5.39 -15.42
N PHE A 193 -0.01 -6.08 -15.65
CA PHE A 193 1.31 -5.44 -15.67
C PHE A 193 1.47 -4.51 -16.88
N HIS A 194 0.85 -4.84 -18.02
CA HIS A 194 0.95 -4.05 -19.24
C HIS A 194 -0.25 -3.11 -19.43
N PRO A 195 -0.03 -1.85 -19.85
CA PRO A 195 1.28 -1.21 -20.04
C PRO A 195 1.94 -0.79 -18.71
N PRO A 196 3.27 -1.01 -18.52
CA PRO A 196 3.93 -0.86 -17.21
C PRO A 196 3.89 0.56 -16.66
N SER A 197 3.98 1.57 -17.53
CA SER A 197 3.90 2.98 -17.15
C SER A 197 2.56 3.34 -16.52
N GLU A 198 1.47 2.79 -17.06
CA GLU A 198 0.13 3.00 -16.52
C GLU A 198 -0.02 2.29 -15.18
N THR A 199 0.43 1.04 -15.09
CA THR A 199 0.29 0.24 -13.86
C THR A 199 1.07 0.88 -12.72
N VAL A 200 2.28 1.34 -13.00
CA VAL A 200 3.11 2.07 -12.06
C VAL A 200 2.45 3.38 -11.62
N ARG A 201 1.94 4.19 -12.55
CA ARG A 201 1.31 5.48 -12.21
C ARG A 201 0.06 5.28 -11.35
N PHE A 202 -0.72 4.24 -11.64
CA PHE A 202 -1.94 3.93 -10.88
C PHE A 202 -1.58 3.47 -9.47
N LEU A 203 -0.67 2.51 -9.35
CA LEU A 203 -0.26 2.01 -8.05
C LEU A 203 0.48 3.06 -7.23
N GLY A 204 1.26 3.93 -7.88
CA GLY A 204 1.93 5.05 -7.22
C GLY A 204 0.93 6.02 -6.60
N ALA A 205 -0.07 6.47 -7.38
CA ALA A 205 -1.14 7.32 -6.85
C ALA A 205 -1.94 6.61 -5.76
N LEU A 206 -2.37 5.36 -6.00
CA LEU A 206 -3.12 4.59 -5.01
C LEU A 206 -2.36 4.44 -3.69
N PHE A 207 -1.09 4.05 -3.73
CA PHE A 207 -0.30 3.80 -2.53
C PHE A 207 -0.01 5.09 -1.77
N SER A 208 0.43 6.16 -2.44
CA SER A 208 0.63 7.46 -1.78
C SER A 208 -0.66 7.97 -1.14
N GLY A 209 -1.81 7.82 -1.81
CA GLY A 209 -3.10 8.14 -1.21
C GLY A 209 -3.37 7.31 0.05
N LEU A 210 -3.10 6.01 0.05
CA LEU A 210 -3.32 5.16 1.22
C LEU A 210 -2.38 5.48 2.39
N GLU A 211 -1.14 5.93 2.15
CA GLU A 211 -0.21 6.38 3.20
C GLU A 211 -0.73 7.63 3.93
N LEU A 212 -1.36 8.57 3.19
CA LEU A 212 -1.84 9.86 3.71
C LEU A 212 -3.05 9.74 4.65
N ARG A 213 -3.76 8.60 4.69
CA ARG A 213 -4.98 8.44 5.52
C ARG A 213 -4.73 8.61 7.02
N GLU A 214 -3.52 8.35 7.49
CA GLU A 214 -3.17 8.48 8.92
C GLU A 214 -2.87 9.91 9.36
N ALA A 215 -2.88 10.84 8.41
CA ALA A 215 -2.54 12.22 8.66
C ALA A 215 -3.76 13.02 9.17
N SER A 216 -3.51 13.91 10.12
CA SER A 216 -4.55 14.53 10.95
C SER A 216 -4.94 15.94 10.51
N SER A 217 -4.31 16.50 9.47
CA SER A 217 -4.60 17.87 9.02
C SER A 217 -5.63 17.90 7.89
N VAL A 218 -6.32 19.04 7.74
CA VAL A 218 -7.29 19.26 6.66
C VAL A 218 -6.59 19.22 5.30
N GLU A 219 -5.37 19.74 5.23
CA GLU A 219 -4.53 19.71 4.04
C GLU A 219 -4.20 18.27 3.61
N ASP A 220 -3.88 17.40 4.57
CA ASP A 220 -3.59 16.00 4.27
C ASP A 220 -4.84 15.25 3.79
N LEU A 221 -6.02 15.56 4.34
CA LEU A 221 -7.30 15.00 3.89
C LEU A 221 -7.64 15.43 2.46
N ALA A 222 -7.42 16.70 2.12
CA ALA A 222 -7.60 17.19 0.76
C ALA A 222 -6.63 16.52 -0.21
N GLN A 223 -5.38 16.30 0.21
CA GLN A 223 -4.37 15.60 -0.59
C GLN A 223 -4.71 14.12 -0.74
N TYR A 224 -5.21 13.46 0.30
CA TYR A 224 -5.73 12.10 0.28
C TYR A 224 -6.83 11.95 -0.77
N GLU A 225 -7.84 12.84 -0.73
CA GLU A 225 -8.94 12.85 -1.68
C GLU A 225 -8.43 13.04 -3.12
N ALA A 226 -7.63 14.09 -3.36
CA ALA A 226 -7.13 14.41 -4.69
C ALA A 226 -6.29 13.27 -5.28
N THR A 227 -5.47 12.62 -4.44
CA THR A 227 -4.61 11.52 -4.87
C THR A 227 -5.41 10.26 -5.21
N LEU A 228 -6.43 9.93 -4.41
CA LEU A 228 -7.32 8.82 -4.74
C LEU A 228 -8.18 9.09 -5.98
N LEU A 229 -8.65 10.32 -6.19
CA LEU A 229 -9.34 10.71 -7.43
C LEU A 229 -8.42 10.57 -8.64
N ALA A 230 -7.17 11.00 -8.53
CA ALA A 230 -6.18 10.81 -9.60
C ALA A 230 -5.98 9.32 -9.95
N ALA A 231 -5.97 8.43 -8.95
CA ALA A 231 -5.94 6.99 -9.19
C ALA A 231 -7.25 6.48 -9.82
N ALA A 232 -8.41 6.99 -9.38
CA ALA A 232 -9.74 6.61 -9.86
C ALA A 232 -10.01 7.01 -11.32
N GLU A 233 -9.35 8.08 -11.80
CA GLU A 233 -9.49 8.59 -13.15
C GLU A 233 -8.54 7.93 -14.16
N GLN A 234 -7.58 7.14 -13.68
CA GLN A 234 -6.54 6.60 -14.53
C GLN A 234 -7.04 5.43 -15.38
N ARG A 235 -7.49 5.77 -16.59
CA ARG A 235 -7.93 4.80 -17.59
C ARG A 235 -6.75 4.17 -18.31
N SER A 236 -6.78 2.85 -18.42
CA SER A 236 -5.78 2.04 -19.11
C SER A 236 -6.46 0.89 -19.87
N PRO A 237 -5.86 0.31 -20.93
CA PRO A 237 -6.45 -0.80 -21.69
C PRO A 237 -6.49 -2.14 -20.94
N TRP A 238 -6.61 -2.11 -19.61
CA TRP A 238 -6.77 -3.29 -18.79
C TRP A 238 -8.15 -3.93 -19.01
N ARG A 239 -8.22 -5.26 -18.88
CA ARG A 239 -9.46 -6.01 -19.11
C ARG A 239 -10.52 -5.80 -18.02
N SER A 240 -10.07 -5.56 -16.78
CA SER A 240 -10.94 -5.32 -15.62
C SER A 240 -10.90 -3.84 -15.23
N PHE A 241 -12.05 -3.32 -14.83
CA PHE A 241 -12.20 -1.95 -14.32
C PHE A 241 -12.23 -1.88 -12.78
N SER A 242 -11.91 -2.98 -12.08
CA SER A 242 -11.83 -2.99 -10.61
C SER A 242 -10.81 -2.00 -10.06
N HIS A 243 -9.77 -1.68 -10.83
CA HIS A 243 -8.78 -0.67 -10.48
C HIS A 243 -9.39 0.74 -10.37
N LEU A 244 -10.41 1.07 -11.18
CA LEU A 244 -11.13 2.34 -11.05
C LEU A 244 -12.11 2.30 -9.87
N ALA A 245 -12.74 1.14 -9.66
CA ALA A 245 -13.72 0.98 -8.60
C ALA A 245 -13.11 1.06 -7.20
N TYR A 246 -11.88 0.56 -7.00
CA TYR A 246 -11.26 0.49 -5.68
C TYR A 246 -11.02 1.87 -5.05
N PRO A 247 -10.37 2.86 -5.71
CA PRO A 247 -10.23 4.20 -5.17
C PRO A 247 -11.57 4.87 -4.88
N TRP A 248 -12.57 4.74 -5.76
CA TRP A 248 -13.92 5.25 -5.51
C TRP A 248 -14.57 4.63 -4.28
N TRP A 249 -14.42 3.33 -4.08
CA TRP A 249 -14.90 2.66 -2.86
C TRP A 249 -14.17 3.17 -1.61
N ARG A 250 -12.86 3.42 -1.68
CA ARG A 250 -12.08 4.00 -0.57
C ARG A 250 -12.52 5.42 -0.23
N LEU A 251 -12.80 6.25 -1.24
CA LEU A 251 -13.37 7.59 -1.05
C LEU A 251 -14.76 7.52 -0.41
N GLY A 252 -15.61 6.59 -0.85
CA GLY A 252 -16.91 6.34 -0.22
C GLY A 252 -16.78 6.01 1.26
N ASN A 253 -15.87 5.12 1.63
CA ASN A 253 -15.61 4.77 3.03
C ASN A 253 -15.12 5.99 3.83
N PHE A 254 -14.23 6.78 3.25
CA PHE A 254 -13.72 8.00 3.85
C PHE A 254 -14.84 8.99 4.20
N TYR A 255 -15.75 9.26 3.27
CA TYR A 255 -16.84 10.21 3.54
C TYR A 255 -17.88 9.69 4.53
N VAL A 256 -18.15 8.37 4.58
CA VAL A 256 -19.00 7.81 5.65
C VAL A 256 -18.32 7.96 7.02
N GLU A 257 -17.00 7.77 7.08
CA GLU A 257 -16.23 7.98 8.31
C GLU A 257 -16.27 9.45 8.76
N GLU A 258 -16.17 10.41 7.84
CA GLU A 258 -16.31 11.84 8.13
C GLU A 258 -17.72 12.20 8.61
N PHE A 259 -18.77 11.64 8.01
CA PHE A 259 -20.14 11.81 8.48
C PHE A 259 -20.33 11.33 9.93
N ILE A 260 -19.77 10.17 10.27
CA ILE A 260 -19.87 9.61 11.62
C ILE A 260 -19.04 10.46 12.61
N ARG A 261 -17.85 10.94 12.19
CA ARG A 261 -17.01 11.83 13.01
C ARG A 261 -17.65 13.19 13.27
N SER A 262 -18.45 13.72 12.33
CA SER A 262 -19.19 14.96 12.52
C SER A 262 -20.40 14.82 13.47
N GLY A 263 -20.63 13.62 14.01
CA GLY A 263 -21.75 13.35 14.90
C GLY A 263 -23.09 13.38 14.18
N TYR A 264 -23.13 12.95 12.91
CA TYR A 264 -24.35 12.87 12.09
C TYR A 264 -24.99 14.23 11.79
N SER A 265 -24.21 15.32 11.85
CA SER A 265 -24.73 16.69 11.77
C SER A 265 -24.74 17.28 10.36
N ASP A 266 -23.90 16.78 9.45
CA ASP A 266 -23.75 17.28 8.09
C ASP A 266 -24.02 16.14 7.09
N GLU A 267 -25.08 16.24 6.29
CA GLU A 267 -25.40 15.22 5.27
C GLU A 267 -24.48 15.27 4.05
N GLY A 268 -23.72 16.35 3.85
CA GLY A 268 -22.84 16.55 2.69
C GLY A 268 -21.88 15.39 2.42
N PRO A 269 -21.09 14.93 3.43
CA PRO A 269 -20.25 13.75 3.30
C PRO A 269 -21.03 12.48 2.90
N LEU A 270 -22.27 12.32 3.36
CA LEU A 270 -23.07 11.15 3.01
C LEU A 270 -23.49 11.14 1.53
N ASP A 271 -23.78 12.32 0.97
CA ASP A 271 -24.03 12.48 -0.47
C ASP A 271 -22.78 12.17 -1.30
N CYS A 272 -21.61 12.66 -0.85
CA CYS A 272 -20.33 12.32 -1.47
C CYS A 272 -20.05 10.81 -1.41
N ALA A 273 -20.36 10.15 -0.29
CA ALA A 273 -20.22 8.70 -0.15
C ALA A 273 -21.11 7.93 -1.14
N LEU A 274 -22.40 8.30 -1.23
CA LEU A 274 -23.36 7.69 -2.14
C LEU A 274 -22.95 7.87 -3.60
N HIS A 275 -22.44 9.05 -3.96
CA HIS A 275 -21.88 9.31 -5.28
C HIS A 275 -20.68 8.39 -5.56
N ALA A 276 -19.72 8.34 -4.65
CA ALA A 276 -18.51 7.53 -4.80
C ALA A 276 -18.81 6.04 -4.95
N TYR A 277 -19.72 5.47 -4.13
CA TYR A 277 -20.14 4.07 -4.29
C TYR A 277 -20.89 3.83 -5.61
N THR A 278 -21.65 4.81 -6.09
CA THR A 278 -22.34 4.71 -7.38
C THR A 278 -21.34 4.69 -8.54
N GLN A 279 -20.30 5.53 -8.49
CA GLN A 279 -19.19 5.48 -9.45
C GLN A 279 -18.46 4.13 -9.38
N ALA A 280 -18.10 3.67 -8.18
CA ALA A 280 -17.44 2.37 -7.99
C ALA A 280 -18.27 1.22 -8.58
N ALA A 281 -19.58 1.18 -8.31
CA ALA A 281 -20.48 0.16 -8.83
C ALA A 281 -20.60 0.19 -10.36
N SER A 282 -20.50 1.37 -10.99
CA SER A 282 -20.60 1.51 -12.45
C SER A 282 -19.43 0.86 -13.20
N PHE A 283 -18.27 0.74 -12.56
CA PHE A 283 -17.08 0.10 -13.13
C PHE A 283 -17.05 -1.41 -12.92
N LEU A 284 -17.75 -1.94 -11.91
CA LEU A 284 -17.64 -3.35 -11.56
C LEU A 284 -18.54 -4.23 -12.43
N ARG A 285 -17.92 -5.07 -13.25
CA ARG A 285 -18.62 -6.16 -13.94
C ARG A 285 -18.64 -7.41 -13.06
N ARG A 286 -19.65 -8.25 -13.27
CA ARG A 286 -19.75 -9.54 -12.57
C ARG A 286 -18.51 -10.39 -12.87
N GLY A 287 -17.87 -10.89 -11.81
CA GLY A 287 -16.65 -11.71 -11.89
C GLY A 287 -15.33 -10.94 -11.98
N ASP A 288 -15.33 -9.61 -12.06
CA ASP A 288 -14.07 -8.82 -12.12
C ASP A 288 -13.31 -8.84 -10.77
N ASN A 289 -14.03 -8.60 -9.67
CA ASN A 289 -13.55 -8.68 -8.29
C ASN A 289 -14.75 -8.79 -7.33
N SER A 290 -15.26 -10.00 -7.10
CA SER A 290 -16.47 -10.23 -6.29
C SER A 290 -16.36 -9.70 -4.85
N PRO A 291 -15.21 -9.79 -4.14
CA PRO A 291 -15.03 -9.15 -2.83
C PRO A 291 -15.22 -7.63 -2.85
N LEU A 292 -14.61 -6.93 -3.82
CA LEU A 292 -14.79 -5.48 -3.96
C LEU A 292 -16.25 -5.14 -4.30
N GLN A 293 -16.89 -5.95 -5.14
CA GLN A 293 -18.29 -5.75 -5.51
C GLN A 293 -19.25 -5.93 -4.32
N ALA A 294 -19.02 -6.95 -3.49
CA ALA A 294 -19.75 -7.10 -2.23
C ALA A 294 -19.53 -5.92 -1.28
N ALA A 295 -18.29 -5.45 -1.15
CA ALA A 295 -17.95 -4.29 -0.31
C ALA A 295 -18.66 -3.00 -0.77
N VAL A 296 -18.65 -2.71 -2.07
CA VAL A 296 -19.31 -1.53 -2.65
C VAL A 296 -20.82 -1.56 -2.39
N TYR A 297 -21.50 -2.68 -2.65
CA TYR A 297 -22.95 -2.76 -2.48
C TYR A 297 -23.36 -2.71 -1.00
N ASN A 298 -22.63 -3.39 -0.11
CA ASN A 298 -22.87 -3.30 1.33
C ASN A 298 -22.72 -1.87 1.84
N ASN A 299 -21.60 -1.22 1.54
CA ASN A 299 -21.32 0.09 2.11
C ASN A 299 -22.23 1.17 1.53
N LYS A 300 -22.66 1.02 0.27
CA LYS A 300 -23.73 1.84 -0.30
C LYS A 300 -25.05 1.67 0.45
N ALA A 301 -25.43 0.43 0.79
CA ALA A 301 -26.63 0.17 1.57
C ALA A 301 -26.55 0.82 2.97
N VAL A 302 -25.41 0.69 3.64
CA VAL A 302 -25.16 1.35 4.94
C VAL A 302 -25.30 2.86 4.80
N ALA A 303 -24.71 3.48 3.77
CA ALA A 303 -24.82 4.92 3.55
C ALA A 303 -26.27 5.37 3.27
N LEU A 304 -27.07 4.58 2.54
CA LEU A 304 -28.48 4.90 2.30
C LEU A 304 -29.31 4.85 3.59
N LEU A 305 -29.04 3.89 4.46
CA LEU A 305 -29.72 3.75 5.74
C LEU A 305 -29.39 4.90 6.69
N LEU A 306 -28.11 5.31 6.71
CA LEU A 306 -27.68 6.48 7.48
C LEU A 306 -28.35 7.78 7.02
N LYS A 307 -28.89 7.82 5.79
CA LYS A 307 -29.62 8.97 5.26
C LYS A 307 -31.11 8.98 5.67
N SER A 308 -31.58 7.92 6.34
CA SER A 308 -32.90 7.81 7.00
C SER A 308 -34.12 8.31 6.18
N THR A 309 -34.51 7.59 5.13
CA THR A 309 -35.85 7.72 4.53
C THR A 309 -36.50 6.34 4.40
N ASP A 310 -37.82 6.24 4.54
CA ASP A 310 -38.54 4.94 4.45
C ASP A 310 -38.32 4.23 3.10
N GLU A 311 -38.19 5.00 2.01
CA GLU A 311 -37.85 4.48 0.68
C GLU A 311 -36.42 3.88 0.61
N ASN A 312 -35.49 4.40 1.43
CA ASN A 312 -34.10 3.93 1.44
C ASN A 312 -33.96 2.57 2.12
N SER A 313 -34.84 2.18 3.04
CA SER A 313 -34.76 0.90 3.75
C SER A 313 -34.96 -0.30 2.82
N THR A 314 -35.95 -0.22 1.92
CA THR A 314 -36.20 -1.28 0.91
C THR A 314 -35.04 -1.37 -0.09
N ALA A 315 -34.58 -0.22 -0.60
CA ALA A 315 -33.44 -0.16 -1.52
C ALA A 315 -32.14 -0.67 -0.88
N ALA A 316 -31.92 -0.40 0.41
CA ALA A 316 -30.76 -0.89 1.14
C ALA A 316 -30.81 -2.41 1.33
N LEU A 317 -31.98 -2.99 1.61
CA LEU A 317 -32.16 -4.45 1.67
C LEU A 317 -31.76 -5.13 0.36
N GLU A 318 -32.27 -4.65 -0.78
CA GLU A 318 -31.92 -5.19 -2.10
C GLU A 318 -30.41 -5.15 -2.36
N LEU A 319 -29.73 -4.08 -1.94
CA LEU A 319 -28.28 -3.93 -2.10
C LEU A 319 -27.49 -4.90 -1.22
N VAL A 320 -27.89 -5.13 0.03
CA VAL A 320 -27.20 -6.09 0.90
C VAL A 320 -27.44 -7.53 0.45
N GLU A 321 -28.65 -7.87 0.00
CA GLU A 321 -28.92 -9.18 -0.62
C GLU A 321 -28.03 -9.41 -1.85
N LYS A 322 -27.89 -8.39 -2.70
CA LYS A 322 -26.99 -8.41 -3.85
C LYS A 322 -25.53 -8.61 -3.42
N ALA A 323 -25.07 -7.92 -2.37
CA ALA A 323 -23.74 -8.11 -1.80
C ALA A 323 -23.52 -9.55 -1.28
N LEU A 324 -24.54 -10.15 -0.65
CA LEU A 324 -24.50 -11.53 -0.18
C LEU A 324 -24.33 -12.54 -1.33
N VAL A 325 -24.98 -12.30 -2.48
CA VAL A 325 -24.80 -13.13 -3.68
C VAL A 325 -23.33 -13.12 -4.12
N TYR A 326 -22.71 -11.94 -4.23
CA TYR A 326 -21.30 -11.83 -4.66
C TYR A 326 -20.31 -12.40 -3.64
N SER A 327 -20.62 -12.31 -2.34
CA SER A 327 -19.77 -12.92 -1.30
C SER A 327 -19.67 -14.45 -1.36
N LYS A 328 -20.61 -15.09 -2.08
CA LYS A 328 -20.67 -16.56 -2.26
C LYS A 328 -19.98 -17.03 -3.55
N GLU A 329 -19.58 -16.11 -4.45
CA GLU A 329 -18.94 -16.50 -5.71
C GLU A 329 -17.54 -17.10 -5.45
N PRO A 330 -17.21 -18.25 -6.07
CA PRO A 330 -15.98 -19.00 -5.79
C PRO A 330 -14.70 -18.33 -6.32
N ASP A 331 -14.81 -17.28 -7.14
CA ASP A 331 -13.66 -16.56 -7.73
C ASP A 331 -12.93 -15.64 -6.74
N SER A 332 -13.26 -15.68 -5.45
CA SER A 332 -12.58 -14.89 -4.44
C SER A 332 -11.15 -15.43 -4.19
N LEU A 333 -10.15 -14.63 -4.55
CA LEU A 333 -8.73 -14.79 -4.22
C LEU A 333 -8.42 -15.12 -2.76
N VAL A 334 -9.33 -14.77 -1.86
CA VAL A 334 -9.23 -15.02 -0.42
C VAL A 334 -10.63 -15.32 0.06
N LYS A 335 -10.83 -16.44 0.77
CA LYS A 335 -12.13 -16.77 1.38
C LYS A 335 -12.54 -15.67 2.37
N PRO A 336 -13.57 -14.86 2.09
CA PRO A 336 -13.85 -13.68 2.89
C PRO A 336 -14.76 -14.07 4.07
N LYS A 337 -14.23 -14.90 5.00
CA LYS A 337 -14.99 -15.38 6.17
C LYS A 337 -15.55 -14.21 7.01
N GLY A 338 -14.78 -13.12 7.15
CA GLY A 338 -15.21 -11.91 7.87
C GLY A 338 -16.35 -11.15 7.17
N MET A 339 -16.26 -10.98 5.85
CA MET A 339 -17.24 -10.26 5.05
C MET A 339 -18.63 -10.89 5.13
N ARG A 340 -18.72 -12.22 5.04
CA ARG A 340 -20.01 -12.91 5.10
C ARG A 340 -20.71 -12.73 6.44
N LYS A 341 -19.94 -12.69 7.55
CA LYS A 341 -20.46 -12.42 8.89
C LYS A 341 -21.04 -11.00 8.96
N ILE A 342 -20.32 -10.01 8.43
CA ILE A 342 -20.78 -8.61 8.35
C ILE A 342 -22.07 -8.50 7.54
N LEU A 343 -22.11 -9.10 6.35
CA LEU A 343 -23.28 -9.07 5.47
C LEU A 343 -24.51 -9.70 6.12
N THR A 344 -24.35 -10.85 6.77
CA THR A 344 -25.47 -11.52 7.44
C THR A 344 -26.00 -10.67 8.58
N ALA A 345 -25.12 -10.10 9.41
CA ALA A 345 -25.51 -9.19 10.49
C ALA A 345 -26.28 -7.96 9.96
N ASN A 346 -25.79 -7.33 8.88
CA ASN A 346 -26.47 -6.19 8.28
C ASN A 346 -27.86 -6.54 7.71
N ILE A 347 -28.06 -7.75 7.19
CA ILE A 347 -29.39 -8.23 6.76
C ILE A 347 -30.33 -8.34 7.96
N ASP A 348 -29.87 -8.95 9.06
CA ASP A 348 -30.68 -9.12 10.26
C ASP A 348 -31.14 -7.74 10.81
N VAL A 349 -30.24 -6.75 10.79
CA VAL A 349 -30.55 -5.34 11.11
C VAL A 349 -31.63 -4.79 10.17
N LEU A 350 -31.41 -4.90 8.86
CA LEU A 350 -32.31 -4.36 7.83
C LEU A 350 -33.72 -4.94 7.87
N VAL A 351 -33.83 -6.26 8.06
CA VAL A 351 -35.12 -6.93 8.20
C VAL A 351 -35.84 -6.47 9.46
N SER A 352 -35.11 -6.22 10.55
CA SER A 352 -35.72 -5.73 11.79
C SER A 352 -36.28 -4.31 11.69
N GLU A 353 -35.64 -3.43 10.91
CA GLU A 353 -36.10 -2.05 10.68
C GLU A 353 -37.30 -1.99 9.73
N ILE A 354 -37.35 -2.84 8.70
CA ILE A 354 -38.49 -2.86 7.74
C ILE A 354 -39.78 -3.40 8.40
N LEU A 355 -39.66 -4.24 9.43
CA LEU A 355 -40.79 -4.87 10.10
C LEU A 355 -41.37 -4.05 11.28
N GLN A 356 -40.69 -2.98 11.69
CA GLN A 356 -41.19 -2.01 12.68
C GLN A 356 -42.01 -0.93 11.98
#